data_AF-A0A7V8AKV1-F1
#
_entry.id   AF-A0A7V8AKV1-F1
#
_cell.length_a   1.000
_cell.length_b   1.000
_cell.length_c   1.000
_cell.angle_alpha   90.00
_cell.angle_beta   90.00
_cell.angle_gamma   90.00
#
_symmetry.space_group_name_H-M   'P 1'
#
loop_
_entity.id
_entity.type
_entity.pdbx_description
1 polymer ?
#
loop_
_entity_poly.entity_id
_entity_poly.type
_entity_poly.pdbx_seq_one_letter_code
_entity_poly.pdbx_strand_id
1 'polypeptide(L)'
;MREAGQRLIRRPQLGWDFFGRGEPESLAPSPCPVYRVTLYDLLKAYADHKRRTQVQTLRIVASELYSVEEALQRAYRHGRKRAGMDNVEPVPAAGFIRPAAVSFGSGDCFVAALELVRQGWLELRQEGGPFAPIHLRSLP
;
A
#
# COMPACT_ATOMS: atom_id res chain seq x y z
N MET A 1 -61.97 30.23 68.02
CA MET A 1 -61.51 28.96 67.40
C MET A 1 -62.18 28.63 66.05
N ARG A 2 -63.50 28.82 65.89
CA ARG A 2 -64.23 28.44 64.66
C ARG A 2 -63.74 29.15 63.38
N GLU A 3 -63.47 30.45 63.46
CA GLU A 3 -62.95 31.23 62.33
C GLU A 3 -61.53 30.82 61.91
N ALA A 4 -60.68 30.47 62.88
CA ALA A 4 -59.32 30.01 62.60
C ALA A 4 -59.33 28.68 61.82
N GLY A 5 -60.26 27.77 62.15
CA GLY A 5 -60.44 26.51 61.42
C GLY A 5 -60.87 26.72 59.97
N GLN A 6 -61.82 27.64 59.73
CA GLN A 6 -62.25 27.98 58.37
C GLN A 6 -61.13 28.59 57.53
N ARG A 7 -60.28 29.43 58.11
CA ARG A 7 -59.11 30.01 57.43
C ARG A 7 -58.06 28.96 57.05
N LEU A 8 -57.97 27.87 57.81
CA LEU A 8 -56.97 26.82 57.59
C LEU A 8 -57.38 25.90 56.44
N ILE A 9 -58.66 25.52 56.35
CA ILE A 9 -59.20 24.68 55.27
C ILE A 9 -59.21 25.42 53.92
N ARG A 10 -59.35 26.75 53.93
CA ARG A 10 -59.30 27.58 52.71
C ARG A 10 -57.89 27.75 52.13
N ARG A 11 -56.85 27.23 52.77
CA ARG A 11 -55.49 27.27 52.19
C ARG A 11 -55.38 26.24 51.07
N PRO A 12 -54.46 26.45 50.11
CA PRO A 12 -54.15 25.46 49.10
C PRO A 12 -53.81 24.12 49.75
N GLN A 13 -54.42 23.04 49.27
CA GLN A 13 -54.25 21.69 49.80
C GLN A 13 -53.37 20.84 48.87
N LEU A 14 -52.39 20.15 49.46
CA LEU A 14 -51.54 19.21 48.75
C LEU A 14 -52.38 18.02 48.24
N GLY A 15 -52.24 17.68 46.96
CA GLY A 15 -53.00 16.62 46.27
C GLY A 15 -54.34 17.08 45.69
N TRP A 16 -54.77 18.31 45.97
CA TRP A 16 -56.00 18.90 45.42
C TRP A 16 -55.68 20.15 44.59
N ASP A 17 -55.16 21.20 45.23
CA ASP A 17 -54.84 22.48 44.59
C ASP A 17 -53.42 22.49 44.01
N PHE A 18 -52.50 21.76 44.64
CA PHE A 18 -51.15 21.56 44.12
C PHE A 18 -50.63 20.16 44.43
N PHE A 19 -49.84 19.60 43.53
CA PHE A 19 -49.25 18.29 43.71
C PHE A 19 -47.84 18.42 44.30
N GLY A 20 -47.39 17.37 45.00
CA GLY A 20 -46.00 17.27 45.43
C GLY A 20 -45.07 17.26 44.21
N ARG A 21 -43.80 17.60 44.43
CA ARG A 21 -42.79 17.41 43.38
C ARG A 21 -42.73 15.91 43.04
N GLY A 22 -42.75 15.58 41.75
CA GLY A 22 -42.50 14.22 41.29
C GLY A 22 -41.10 13.76 41.68
N GLU A 23 -40.88 12.44 41.65
CA GLU A 23 -39.53 11.89 41.82
C GLU A 23 -38.61 12.45 40.72
N PRO A 24 -37.42 12.97 41.05
CA PRO A 24 -36.52 13.50 40.03
C PRO A 24 -36.12 12.38 39.08
N GLU A 25 -36.30 12.61 37.78
CA GLU A 25 -35.90 11.68 36.74
C GLU A 25 -34.37 11.46 36.79
N SER A 26 -33.96 10.22 37.06
CA SER A 26 -32.54 9.86 37.06
C SER A 26 -32.08 9.68 35.62
N LEU A 27 -31.47 10.72 35.05
CA LEU A 27 -30.79 10.61 33.78
C LEU A 27 -29.55 9.73 33.98
N ALA A 28 -29.54 8.54 33.38
CA ALA A 28 -28.37 7.68 33.37
C ALA A 28 -27.21 8.42 32.69
N PRO A 29 -25.99 8.39 33.25
CA PRO A 29 -24.84 9.00 32.61
C PRO A 29 -24.59 8.34 31.25
N SER A 30 -24.42 9.17 30.21
CA SER A 30 -24.03 8.67 28.89
C SER A 30 -22.63 8.07 28.98
N PRO A 31 -22.39 6.85 28.44
CA PRO A 31 -21.05 6.28 28.45
C PRO A 31 -20.13 7.13 27.56
N CYS A 32 -19.13 7.76 28.17
CA CYS A 32 -18.01 8.38 27.47
C CYS A 32 -16.88 7.37 27.34
N PRO A 33 -16.72 6.66 26.21
CA PRO A 33 -15.64 5.71 26.05
C PRO A 33 -14.29 6.45 26.00
N VAL A 34 -13.40 6.10 26.92
CA VAL A 34 -12.02 6.58 26.92
C VAL A 34 -11.13 5.52 26.28
N TYR A 35 -10.68 5.77 25.05
CA TYR A 35 -9.80 4.87 24.34
C TYR A 35 -8.34 5.14 24.74
N ARG A 36 -7.69 4.14 25.33
CA ARG A 36 -6.23 4.12 25.50
C ARG A 36 -5.64 3.29 24.37
N VAL A 37 -5.00 3.97 23.43
CA VAL A 37 -4.38 3.33 22.26
C VAL A 37 -2.92 3.72 22.17
N THR A 38 -2.10 2.80 21.68
CA THR A 38 -0.70 3.08 21.36
C THR A 38 -0.59 3.68 19.96
N LEU A 39 0.57 4.24 19.63
CA LEU A 39 0.85 4.71 18.27
C LEU A 39 0.71 3.58 17.23
N TYR A 40 1.08 2.36 17.60
CA TYR A 40 0.95 1.18 16.74
C TYR A 40 -0.52 0.91 16.37
N ASP A 41 -1.44 1.01 17.32
CA ASP A 41 -2.86 0.76 17.08
C ASP A 41 -3.46 1.78 16.10
N LEU A 42 -3.04 3.05 16.21
CA LEU A 42 -3.40 4.11 15.28
C LEU A 42 -2.88 3.84 13.86
N LEU A 43 -1.60 3.48 13.73
CA LEU A 43 -0.99 3.19 12.43
C LEU A 43 -1.62 1.96 11.77
N LYS A 44 -1.92 0.92 12.55
CA LYS A 44 -2.60 -0.28 12.08
C LYS A 44 -4.00 0.05 11.57
N ALA A 45 -4.80 0.79 12.35
CA ALA A 45 -6.13 1.20 11.95
C ALA A 45 -6.11 2.04 10.66
N TYR A 46 -5.15 2.95 10.54
CA TYR A 46 -4.97 3.75 9.32
C TYR A 46 -4.60 2.89 8.11
N ALA A 47 -3.65 1.97 8.26
CA ALA A 47 -3.24 1.07 7.18
C ALA A 47 -4.40 0.18 6.72
N ASP A 48 -5.18 -0.36 7.66
CA ASP A 48 -6.35 -1.17 7.37
C ASP A 48 -7.44 -0.37 6.66
N HIS A 49 -7.69 0.87 7.08
CA HIS A 49 -8.63 1.76 6.39
C HIS A 49 -8.16 2.04 4.97
N LYS A 50 -6.89 2.45 4.79
CA LYS A 50 -6.31 2.73 3.47
C LYS A 50 -6.38 1.54 2.53
N ARG A 51 -6.10 0.33 3.03
CA ARG A 51 -6.21 -0.93 2.27
C ARG A 51 -7.63 -1.20 1.78
N ARG A 52 -8.65 -0.93 2.61
CA ARG A 52 -10.05 -1.11 2.21
C ARG A 52 -10.51 -0.06 1.21
N THR A 53 -10.06 1.18 1.37
CA THR A 53 -10.47 2.31 0.51
C THR A 53 -9.72 2.32 -0.83
N GLN A 54 -8.50 1.78 -0.89
CA GLN A 54 -7.84 1.47 -2.16
C GLN A 54 -8.46 0.22 -2.78
N VAL A 55 -9.58 0.40 -3.47
CA VAL A 55 -10.01 -0.56 -4.49
C VAL A 55 -8.98 -0.47 -5.62
N GLN A 56 -7.93 -1.28 -5.52
CA GLN A 56 -7.05 -1.51 -6.65
C GLN A 56 -7.84 -2.36 -7.64
N THR A 57 -8.40 -1.74 -8.67
CA THR A 57 -8.79 -2.47 -9.87
C THR A 57 -7.50 -3.08 -10.41
N LEU A 58 -7.21 -4.32 -10.04
CA LEU A 58 -6.11 -5.10 -10.58
C LEU A 58 -6.41 -5.32 -12.06
N ARG A 59 -6.04 -4.34 -12.88
CA ARG A 59 -5.98 -4.53 -14.32
C ARG A 59 -4.77 -5.40 -14.55
N ILE A 60 -4.99 -6.70 -14.55
CA ILE A 60 -4.04 -7.67 -15.10
C ILE A 60 -3.93 -7.31 -16.57
N VAL A 61 -2.95 -6.48 -16.90
CA VAL A 61 -2.52 -6.28 -18.28
C VAL A 61 -2.03 -7.65 -18.70
N ALA A 62 -2.60 -8.22 -19.75
CA ALA A 62 -2.10 -9.46 -20.33
C ALA A 62 -0.59 -9.26 -20.51
N SER A 63 0.21 -10.08 -19.81
CA SER A 63 1.63 -10.14 -20.10
C SER A 63 1.71 -10.56 -21.55
N GLU A 64 2.18 -9.67 -22.43
CA GLU A 64 2.72 -10.09 -23.70
C GLU A 64 3.84 -11.08 -23.32
N LEU A 65 3.55 -12.37 -23.45
CA LEU A 65 4.50 -13.44 -23.21
C LEU A 65 5.53 -13.34 -24.32
N TYR A 66 6.55 -12.51 -24.10
CA TYR A 66 7.68 -12.42 -24.99
C TYR A 66 8.45 -13.74 -24.92
N SER A 67 8.95 -14.20 -26.07
CA SER A 67 10.01 -15.21 -26.02
C SER A 67 11.19 -14.64 -25.24
N VAL A 68 11.99 -15.52 -24.63
CA VAL A 68 13.15 -15.12 -23.84
C VAL A 68 14.12 -14.25 -24.67
N GLU A 69 14.20 -14.51 -25.98
CA GLU A 69 14.98 -13.75 -26.96
C GLU A 69 14.41 -12.34 -27.22
N GLU A 70 13.09 -12.21 -27.32
CA GLU A 70 12.42 -10.92 -27.47
C GLU A 70 12.58 -10.04 -26.22
N ALA A 71 12.51 -10.64 -25.03
CA ALA A 71 12.73 -9.96 -23.76
C ALA A 71 14.15 -9.38 -23.69
N LEU A 72 15.16 -10.15 -24.12
CA LEU A 72 16.55 -9.68 -24.22
C LEU A 72 16.70 -8.54 -25.23
N GLN A 73 16.18 -8.68 -26.46
CA GLN A 73 16.27 -7.60 -27.45
C GLN A 73 15.65 -6.30 -26.92
N ARG A 74 14.53 -6.40 -26.20
CA ARG A 74 13.83 -5.26 -25.61
C ARG A 74 14.60 -4.65 -24.45
N ALA A 75 15.25 -5.46 -23.61
CA ALA A 75 16.14 -5.02 -22.54
C ALA A 75 17.37 -4.28 -23.09
N TYR A 76 18.01 -4.80 -24.14
CA TYR A 76 19.11 -4.10 -24.84
C TYR A 76 18.64 -2.75 -25.43
N ARG A 77 17.47 -2.71 -26.08
CA ARG A 77 16.90 -1.46 -26.61
C ARG A 77 16.56 -0.44 -25.52
N HIS A 78 16.07 -0.88 -24.36
CA HIS A 78 15.70 0.01 -23.25
C HIS A 78 16.91 0.48 -22.42
N GLY A 79 17.92 -0.37 -22.23
CA GLY A 79 19.19 0.02 -21.61
C GLY A 79 19.88 1.15 -22.41
N ARG A 80 19.79 1.09 -23.74
CA ARG A 80 20.31 2.10 -24.67
C ARG A 80 19.65 3.49 -24.55
N LYS A 81 18.41 3.57 -24.02
CA LYS A 81 17.69 4.84 -23.84
C LYS A 81 17.92 5.50 -22.48
N ARG A 82 18.36 4.75 -21.46
CA ARG A 82 18.58 5.27 -20.10
C ARG A 82 20.04 5.58 -19.78
N ALA A 83 20.98 4.91 -20.45
CA ALA A 83 22.37 5.32 -20.42
C ALA A 83 22.58 6.34 -21.54
N GLY A 84 22.84 7.60 -21.20
CA GLY A 84 23.36 8.62 -22.13
C GLY A 84 24.77 8.25 -22.60
N MET A 85 24.90 7.13 -23.31
CA MET A 85 26.14 6.61 -23.86
C MET A 85 25.99 6.56 -25.37
N ASP A 86 26.33 7.67 -26.01
CA ASP A 86 26.36 7.87 -27.47
C ASP A 86 27.39 7.01 -28.22
N ASN A 87 28.06 6.06 -27.57
CA ASN A 87 29.16 5.28 -28.17
C ASN A 87 28.96 3.77 -28.11
N VAL A 88 27.76 3.29 -28.47
CA VAL A 88 27.61 1.86 -28.84
C VAL A 88 27.15 1.79 -30.29
N GLU A 89 28.12 1.52 -31.16
CA GLU A 89 27.94 1.26 -32.57
C GLU A 89 26.80 0.26 -32.83
N PRO A 90 26.07 0.38 -33.94
CA PRO A 90 25.02 -0.56 -34.30
C PRO A 90 25.63 -1.95 -34.51
N VAL A 91 25.38 -2.88 -33.60
CA VAL A 91 25.75 -4.28 -33.80
C VAL A 91 24.85 -4.85 -34.91
N PRO A 92 25.41 -5.39 -36.01
CA PRO A 92 24.63 -6.04 -37.06
C PRO A 92 23.95 -7.29 -36.52
N ALA A 93 22.86 -7.70 -37.18
CA ALA A 93 21.98 -8.81 -36.80
C ALA A 93 22.61 -10.22 -36.86
N ALA A 94 23.91 -10.36 -36.59
CA ALA A 94 24.62 -11.63 -36.59
C ALA A 94 25.62 -11.70 -35.43
N GLY A 95 25.21 -12.37 -34.35
CA GLY A 95 26.06 -13.36 -33.69
C GLY A 95 27.19 -12.91 -32.75
N PHE A 96 27.41 -11.63 -32.45
CA PHE A 96 28.47 -11.26 -31.51
C PHE A 96 28.07 -10.11 -30.57
N ILE A 97 27.65 -10.49 -29.36
CA ILE A 97 27.47 -9.55 -28.25
C ILE A 97 28.84 -9.36 -27.58
N ARG A 98 29.51 -8.23 -27.85
CA ARG A 98 30.67 -7.79 -27.05
C ARG A 98 30.27 -7.70 -25.58
N PRO A 99 31.19 -7.94 -24.60
CA PRO A 99 30.88 -7.81 -23.18
C PRO A 99 30.42 -6.38 -22.89
N ALA A 100 29.11 -6.18 -22.83
CA ALA A 100 28.49 -4.90 -22.57
C ALA A 100 28.03 -4.91 -21.11
N ALA A 101 28.26 -3.81 -20.40
CA ALA A 101 27.63 -3.58 -19.12
C ALA A 101 26.12 -3.40 -19.38
N VAL A 102 25.31 -4.31 -18.86
CA VAL A 102 23.84 -4.28 -19.01
C VAL A 102 23.21 -3.92 -17.68
N SER A 103 22.34 -2.92 -17.71
CA SER A 103 21.42 -2.62 -16.61
C SER A 103 20.06 -3.24 -16.94
N PHE A 104 19.60 -4.18 -16.13
CA PHE A 104 18.28 -4.77 -16.29
C PHE A 104 17.23 -3.75 -15.80
N GLY A 105 16.44 -3.22 -16.72
CA GLY A 105 15.41 -2.23 -16.41
C GLY A 105 14.25 -2.75 -15.55
N SER A 106 14.08 -4.07 -15.44
CA SER A 106 13.06 -4.76 -14.64
C SER A 106 13.59 -6.09 -14.07
N GLY A 107 13.00 -6.54 -12.97
CA GLY A 107 13.34 -7.83 -12.34
C GLY A 107 13.08 -9.03 -13.25
N ASP A 108 12.01 -8.98 -14.06
CA ASP A 108 11.66 -10.05 -15.00
C ASP A 108 12.74 -10.25 -16.07
N CYS A 109 13.33 -9.15 -16.57
CA CYS A 109 14.44 -9.22 -17.52
C CYS A 109 15.71 -9.82 -16.90
N PHE A 110 15.93 -9.60 -15.60
CA PHE A 110 17.05 -10.20 -14.89
C PHE A 110 16.85 -11.71 -14.71
N VAL A 111 15.64 -12.13 -14.32
CA VAL A 111 15.29 -13.56 -14.21
C VAL A 111 15.42 -14.27 -15.56
N ALA A 112 14.95 -13.65 -16.65
CA ALA A 112 15.10 -14.18 -18.00
C ALA A 112 16.58 -14.35 -18.41
N ALA A 113 17.44 -13.40 -18.07
CA ALA A 113 18.87 -13.50 -18.35
C ALA A 113 19.54 -14.62 -17.55
N LEU A 114 19.19 -14.81 -16.27
CA LEU A 114 19.71 -15.92 -15.46
C LEU A 114 19.24 -17.28 -15.99
N GLU A 115 18.03 -17.36 -16.53
CA GLU A 115 17.51 -18.58 -17.15
C GLU A 115 18.29 -18.97 -18.42
N LEU A 116 18.71 -17.98 -19.22
CA LEU A 116 19.57 -18.24 -20.37
C LEU A 116 21.00 -18.63 -19.99
N VAL A 117 21.51 -18.09 -18.88
CA VAL A 117 22.79 -18.55 -18.30
C VAL A 117 22.65 -20.00 -17.84
N ARG A 118 21.53 -20.36 -17.20
CA ARG A 118 21.24 -21.75 -16.79
C ARG A 118 21.17 -22.70 -17.98
N GLN A 119 20.65 -22.23 -19.12
CA GLN A 119 20.53 -23.01 -20.35
C GLN A 119 21.83 -23.03 -21.19
N GLY A 120 22.87 -22.31 -20.78
CA GLY A 120 24.19 -22.31 -21.45
C GLY A 120 24.31 -21.40 -22.67
N TRP A 121 23.32 -20.54 -22.93
CA TRP A 121 23.35 -19.60 -24.07
C TRP A 121 24.08 -18.28 -23.72
N LEU A 122 24.18 -17.97 -22.43
CA LEU A 122 24.82 -16.76 -21.93
C LEU A 122 25.80 -17.07 -20.81
N GLU A 123 26.83 -16.24 -20.70
CA GLU A 123 27.66 -16.12 -19.51
C GLU A 123 27.45 -14.74 -18.87
N LEU A 124 27.43 -14.72 -17.54
CA LEU A 124 27.27 -13.53 -16.73
C LEU A 124 28.47 -13.35 -15.80
N ARG A 125 29.02 -12.13 -15.76
CA ARG A 125 30.12 -11.76 -14.85
C ARG A 125 29.81 -10.44 -14.16
N GLN A 126 30.02 -10.39 -12.84
CA GLN A 126 29.90 -9.17 -12.03
C GLN A 126 31.19 -8.97 -11.24
N GLU A 127 31.93 -7.92 -11.55
CA GLU A 127 33.20 -7.58 -10.90
C GLU A 127 33.02 -6.32 -10.06
N GLY A 128 33.54 -6.29 -8.83
CA GLY A 128 33.48 -5.09 -7.97
C GLY A 128 32.49 -5.14 -6.80
N GLY A 129 31.88 -6.31 -6.54
CA GLY A 129 31.02 -6.52 -5.37
C GLY A 129 29.52 -6.29 -5.64
N PRO A 130 28.70 -6.17 -4.57
CA PRO A 130 27.25 -6.03 -4.71
C PRO A 130 26.87 -4.80 -5.54
N PHE A 131 25.90 -4.96 -6.45
CA PHE A 131 25.39 -3.90 -7.34
C PHE A 131 26.39 -3.32 -8.34
N ALA A 132 27.58 -3.92 -8.48
CA ALA A 132 28.49 -3.56 -9.56
C ALA A 132 27.90 -3.92 -10.94
N PRO A 133 28.37 -3.28 -12.03
CA PRO A 133 27.87 -3.55 -13.37
C PRO A 133 27.91 -5.03 -13.74
N ILE A 134 26.85 -5.50 -14.39
CA ILE A 134 26.74 -6.88 -14.87
C ILE A 134 27.17 -6.92 -16.33
N HIS A 135 28.12 -7.80 -16.63
CA HIS A 135 28.62 -8.06 -17.98
C HIS A 135 28.02 -9.36 -18.50
N LEU A 136 27.50 -9.32 -19.73
CA LEU A 136 26.95 -10.50 -20.42
C LEU A 136 27.76 -10.82 -21.66
N ARG A 137 27.95 -12.12 -21.92
CA ARG A 137 28.57 -12.67 -23.15
C ARG A 137 27.67 -13.78 -23.69
N SER A 138 27.41 -13.80 -25.00
CA SER A 138 26.74 -14.93 -25.64
C SER A 138 27.72 -16.06 -25.91
N LEU A 139 27.31 -17.29 -25.61
CA LEU A 139 28.01 -18.49 -26.01
C LEU A 139 27.52 -18.95 -27.39
N PRO A 140 28.41 -19.51 -28.24
CA PRO A 140 28.03 -20.07 -29.53
C PRO A 140 27.21 -21.36 -29.40
#